data_AF-A0A5Q4DVZ0-F1
#
_entry.id   AF-A0A5Q4DVZ0-F1
#
_cell.length_a   1.000
_cell.length_b   1.000
_cell.length_c   1.000
_cell.angle_alpha   90.00
_cell.angle_beta   90.00
_cell.angle_gamma   90.00
#
_symmetry.space_group_name_H-M   'P 1'
#
loop_
_entity.id
_entity.type
_entity.pdbx_description
1 polymer ?
#
loop_
_entity_poly.entity_id
_entity_poly.type
_entity_poly.pdbx_seq_one_letter_code
_entity_poly.pdbx_strand_id
1 'polypeptide(L)'
;MLAGTSMLALVGVSAPAIAQERVAPVEIFTTTESYDPIRYEGAFIIAEAWRELGLDVSVRPMEFSTLLDRFYSEQDFDATILGWSGRVDRLDPQFFLGTLDSRQAELGANNPGGYDNPDYDALYDAQGAEFDIEARRDLVH
;
A
#
# COMPACT_ATOMS: atom_id res chain seq x y z
N MET A 1 -54.03 41.19 28.85
CA MET A 1 -53.48 40.69 27.58
C MET A 1 -52.27 39.82 27.92
N LEU A 2 -52.46 38.50 27.97
CA LEU A 2 -51.39 37.52 28.23
C LEU A 2 -51.12 36.79 26.91
N ALA A 3 -49.96 37.04 26.32
CA ALA A 3 -49.48 36.33 25.15
C ALA A 3 -48.92 34.97 25.59
N GLY A 4 -49.56 33.89 25.16
CA GLY A 4 -49.06 32.52 25.33
C GLY A 4 -48.18 32.15 24.15
N THR A 5 -46.88 31.98 24.38
CA THR A 5 -45.91 31.54 23.37
C THR A 5 -45.92 30.02 23.32
N SER A 6 -46.46 29.45 22.24
CA SER A 6 -46.36 28.01 21.97
C SER A 6 -44.93 27.65 21.56
N MET A 7 -44.32 26.74 22.32
CA MET A 7 -42.97 26.22 22.07
C MET A 7 -43.10 24.96 21.19
N LEU A 8 -42.60 25.02 19.96
CA LEU A 8 -42.57 23.91 19.02
C LEU A 8 -41.46 22.93 19.44
N ALA A 9 -41.82 21.71 19.84
CA ALA A 9 -40.84 20.66 20.15
C ALA A 9 -40.27 20.10 18.84
N LEU A 10 -38.99 20.38 18.58
CA LEU A 10 -38.21 19.70 17.55
C LEU A 10 -37.89 18.29 18.03
N VAL A 11 -38.62 17.31 17.51
CA VAL A 11 -38.25 15.89 17.61
C VAL A 11 -36.99 15.70 16.78
N GLY A 12 -35.85 15.59 17.44
CA GLY A 12 -34.59 15.21 16.81
C GLY A 12 -34.71 13.78 16.27
N VAL A 13 -34.75 13.64 14.95
CA VAL A 13 -34.59 12.35 14.30
C VAL A 13 -33.12 11.94 14.49
N SER A 14 -32.87 11.06 15.45
CA SER A 14 -31.60 10.36 15.57
C SER A 14 -31.45 9.46 14.35
N ALA A 15 -30.60 9.86 13.40
CA ALA A 15 -30.16 8.98 12.33
C ALA A 15 -29.46 7.75 12.97
N PRO A 16 -29.76 6.53 12.53
CA PRO A 16 -29.02 5.36 13.01
C PRO A 16 -27.56 5.54 12.61
N ALA A 17 -26.65 5.41 13.58
CA ALA A 17 -25.24 5.29 13.30
C ALA A 17 -25.06 4.08 12.38
N ILE A 18 -24.60 4.30 11.15
CA ILE A 18 -24.14 3.23 10.28
C ILE A 18 -22.94 2.63 11.03
N ALA A 19 -23.10 1.41 11.55
CA ALA A 19 -21.97 0.68 12.10
C ALA A 19 -20.90 0.62 11.01
N GLN A 20 -19.70 1.15 11.30
CA GLN A 20 -18.56 1.01 10.39
C GLN A 20 -18.39 -0.46 10.06
N GLU A 21 -18.45 -0.78 8.77
CA GLU A 21 -18.17 -2.11 8.27
C GLU A 21 -16.78 -2.53 8.75
N ARG A 22 -16.65 -3.75 9.29
CA ARG A 22 -15.35 -4.26 9.70
C ARG A 22 -14.46 -4.35 8.47
N VAL A 23 -13.21 -3.90 8.61
CA VAL A 23 -12.16 -4.16 7.63
C VAL A 23 -12.08 -5.66 7.38
N ALA A 24 -11.99 -6.06 6.12
CA ALA A 24 -11.84 -7.47 5.74
C ALA A 24 -10.56 -8.06 6.38
N PRO A 25 -10.54 -9.37 6.68
CA PRO A 25 -9.31 -10.02 7.11
C PRO A 25 -8.20 -9.81 6.09
N VAL A 26 -6.98 -9.56 6.57
CA VAL A 26 -5.80 -9.30 5.74
C VAL A 26 -4.86 -10.48 5.80
N GLU A 27 -4.47 -11.02 4.65
CA GLU A 27 -3.46 -12.06 4.56
C GLU A 27 -2.12 -11.47 4.09
N ILE A 28 -1.07 -11.62 4.92
CA ILE A 28 0.29 -11.21 4.58
C ILE A 28 1.03 -12.38 3.94
N PHE A 29 1.41 -12.23 2.68
CA PHE A 29 2.29 -13.17 2.00
C PHE A 29 3.76 -12.90 2.33
N THR A 30 4.49 -13.97 2.61
CA THR A 30 5.94 -13.93 2.83
C THR A 30 6.59 -15.20 2.31
N THR A 31 7.92 -15.20 2.20
CA THR A 31 8.68 -16.41 1.89
C THR A 31 8.75 -17.33 3.10
N THR A 32 9.05 -18.61 2.87
CA THR A 32 9.28 -19.56 3.97
C THR A 32 10.47 -19.17 4.85
N GLU A 33 10.47 -19.61 6.11
CA GLU A 33 11.58 -19.41 7.05
C GLU A 33 12.90 -19.95 6.51
N SER A 34 12.88 -21.10 5.81
CA SER A 34 14.06 -21.70 5.20
C SER A 34 14.64 -20.88 4.04
N TYR A 35 13.83 -20.05 3.39
CA TYR A 35 14.27 -19.18 2.31
C TYR A 35 14.93 -17.90 2.86
N ASP A 36 14.27 -17.25 3.81
CA ASP A 36 14.74 -16.03 4.46
C ASP A 36 14.08 -15.89 5.85
N PRO A 37 14.79 -16.29 6.92
CA PRO A 37 14.21 -16.29 8.26
C PRO A 37 13.90 -14.88 8.77
N ILE A 38 14.66 -13.87 8.32
CA ILE A 38 14.44 -12.46 8.72
C ILE A 38 13.14 -11.95 8.11
N ARG A 39 12.91 -12.20 6.82
CA ARG A 39 11.63 -11.83 6.17
C ARG A 39 10.44 -12.57 6.76
N TYR A 40 10.63 -13.85 7.07
CA TYR A 40 9.60 -14.68 7.69
C TYR A 40 9.19 -14.10 9.05
N GLU A 41 10.14 -13.89 9.97
CA GLU A 41 9.89 -13.32 11.30
C GLU A 41 9.28 -11.90 11.22
N GLY A 42 9.79 -11.07 10.30
CA GLY A 42 9.27 -9.73 10.07
C GLY A 42 7.77 -9.71 9.72
N ALA A 43 7.29 -10.72 8.98
CA ALA A 43 5.87 -10.86 8.66
C ALA A 43 5.00 -11.05 9.91
N PHE A 44 5.47 -11.87 10.86
CA PHE A 44 4.75 -12.10 12.11
C PHE A 44 4.76 -10.88 13.01
N ILE A 45 5.88 -10.14 13.08
CA ILE A 45 5.97 -8.88 13.84
C ILE A 45 5.00 -7.84 13.29
N ILE A 46 4.93 -7.69 11.96
CA ILE A 46 3.97 -6.77 11.31
C ILE A 46 2.53 -7.22 11.60
N ALA A 47 2.23 -8.52 11.47
CA ALA A 47 0.90 -9.05 11.75
C ALA A 47 0.49 -8.84 13.21
N GLU A 48 1.38 -9.02 14.17
CA GLU A 48 1.13 -8.73 15.59
C GLU A 48 0.80 -7.25 15.82
N ALA A 49 1.61 -6.34 15.29
CA ALA A 49 1.37 -4.91 15.39
C ALA A 49 0.02 -4.50 14.76
N TRP A 50 -0.36 -5.09 13.64
CA TRP A 50 -1.65 -4.83 12.99
C TRP A 50 -2.83 -5.40 13.78
N ARG A 51 -2.67 -6.56 14.43
CA ARG A 51 -3.68 -7.12 15.34
C ARG A 51 -3.89 -6.24 16.58
N GLU A 52 -2.84 -5.63 17.11
CA GLU A 52 -2.96 -4.65 18.21
C GLU A 52 -3.81 -3.43 17.82
N LEU A 53 -3.83 -3.06 16.53
CA LEU A 53 -4.70 -2.03 15.98
C LEU A 53 -6.14 -2.51 15.73
N GLY A 54 -6.44 -3.79 15.98
CA GLY A 54 -7.76 -4.38 15.83
C GLY A 54 -8.04 -5.01 14.47
N LEU A 55 -7.03 -5.17 13.59
CA LEU A 55 -7.17 -5.86 12.31
C LEU A 55 -7.17 -7.39 12.52
N ASP A 56 -7.95 -8.10 11.71
CA ASP A 56 -7.85 -9.56 11.60
C ASP A 56 -6.77 -9.88 10.56
N VAL A 57 -5.64 -10.43 11.00
CA VAL A 57 -4.46 -10.61 10.14
C VAL A 57 -3.94 -12.03 10.24
N SER A 58 -3.66 -12.67 9.12
CA SER A 58 -2.95 -13.94 9.01
C SER A 58 -1.62 -13.77 8.24
N VAL A 59 -0.68 -14.68 8.45
CA VAL A 59 0.56 -14.75 7.67
C VAL A 59 0.56 -16.05 6.91
N ARG A 60 0.80 -15.99 5.59
CA ARG A 60 0.90 -17.17 4.71
C ARG A 60 2.29 -17.23 4.08
N PRO A 61 3.19 -18.06 4.63
CA PRO A 61 4.47 -18.37 4.01
C PRO A 61 4.27 -19.26 2.78
N MET A 62 4.99 -18.99 1.70
CA MET A 62 4.98 -19.82 0.48
C MET A 62 6.32 -19.80 -0.26
N GLU A 63 6.45 -20.65 -1.27
CA GLU A 63 7.64 -20.68 -2.13
C GLU A 63 7.81 -19.38 -2.92
N PHE A 64 9.05 -18.97 -3.15
CA PHE A 64 9.36 -17.63 -3.68
C PHE A 64 8.76 -17.41 -5.08
N SER A 65 8.83 -18.41 -5.95
CA SER A 65 8.24 -18.30 -7.30
C SER A 65 6.72 -18.20 -7.27
N THR A 66 6.05 -18.92 -6.37
CA THR A 66 4.60 -18.83 -6.17
C THR A 66 4.20 -17.46 -5.65
N LEU A 67 4.97 -16.91 -4.71
CA LEU A 67 4.74 -15.57 -4.18
C LEU A 67 4.90 -14.49 -5.26
N LEU A 68 5.93 -14.61 -6.12
CA LEU A 68 6.11 -13.69 -7.25
C LEU A 68 4.96 -13.76 -8.25
N ASP A 69 4.42 -14.95 -8.52
CA ASP A 69 3.30 -15.13 -9.44
C ASP A 69 2.02 -14.48 -8.91
N ARG A 70 1.72 -14.70 -7.62
CA ARG A 70 0.61 -14.02 -6.91
C ARG A 70 0.75 -12.50 -6.94
N PHE A 71 1.97 -12.00 -6.68
CA PHE A 71 2.22 -10.57 -6.55
C PHE A 71 2.25 -9.84 -7.91
N TYR A 72 3.01 -10.34 -8.88
CA TYR A 72 3.20 -9.67 -10.17
C TYR A 72 2.17 -10.12 -11.21
N SER A 73 2.07 -11.44 -11.46
CA SER A 73 1.28 -11.97 -12.59
C SER A 73 -0.21 -11.90 -12.33
N GLU A 74 -0.64 -12.27 -11.12
CA GLU A 74 -2.06 -12.32 -10.73
C GLU A 74 -2.53 -11.02 -10.06
N GLN A 75 -1.62 -10.31 -9.38
CA GLN A 75 -1.95 -9.20 -8.48
C GLN A 75 -3.05 -9.57 -7.47
N ASP A 76 -3.05 -10.82 -7.00
CA ASP A 76 -4.02 -11.38 -6.06
C ASP A 76 -3.39 -11.49 -4.67
N PHE A 77 -3.39 -10.38 -3.94
CA PHE A 77 -2.84 -10.29 -2.59
C PHE A 77 -3.47 -9.11 -1.82
N ASP A 78 -3.51 -9.21 -0.49
CA ASP A 78 -3.84 -8.07 0.37
C ASP A 78 -2.56 -7.30 0.75
N ALA A 79 -1.56 -8.05 1.24
CA ALA A 79 -0.26 -7.53 1.61
C ALA A 79 0.83 -8.55 1.31
N THR A 80 1.99 -8.10 0.84
CA THR A 80 3.12 -8.97 0.52
C THR A 80 4.41 -8.35 1.03
N ILE A 81 5.27 -9.17 1.64
CA ILE A 81 6.62 -8.76 1.99
C ILE A 81 7.57 -9.28 0.91
N LEU A 82 8.15 -8.34 0.17
CA LEU A 82 9.12 -8.57 -0.88
C LEU A 82 10.21 -7.51 -0.82
N GLY A 83 11.29 -7.74 -1.57
CA GLY A 83 12.34 -6.75 -1.74
C GLY A 83 13.10 -6.94 -3.03
N TRP A 84 13.57 -5.83 -3.59
CA TRP A 84 14.55 -5.84 -4.66
C TRP A 84 15.95 -5.77 -4.06
N SER A 85 16.89 -6.52 -4.64
CA SER A 85 18.31 -6.37 -4.29
C SER A 85 18.88 -5.08 -4.87
N GLY A 86 19.76 -4.42 -4.12
CA GLY A 86 20.56 -3.27 -4.55
C GLY A 86 21.71 -3.68 -5.46
N ARG A 87 21.38 -4.23 -6.63
CA ARG A 87 22.37 -4.62 -7.64
C ARG A 87 23.01 -3.39 -8.28
N VAL A 88 24.19 -3.55 -8.88
CA VAL A 88 24.96 -2.45 -9.49
C VAL A 88 24.16 -1.75 -10.61
N ASP A 89 23.34 -2.50 -11.35
CA ASP A 89 22.43 -1.97 -12.37
C ASP A 89 21.25 -1.14 -11.81
N ARG A 90 21.07 -1.10 -10.48
CA ARG A 90 20.00 -0.37 -9.78
C ARG A 90 20.53 0.68 -8.81
N LEU A 91 21.76 1.17 -9.05
CA LEU A 91 22.34 2.27 -8.27
C LEU A 91 21.69 3.62 -8.61
N ASP A 92 21.15 3.75 -9.83
CA ASP A 92 20.39 4.93 -10.22
C ASP A 92 18.96 4.84 -9.64
N PRO A 93 18.40 5.94 -9.08
CA PRO A 93 17.07 5.93 -8.48
C PRO A 93 15.94 5.61 -9.47
N GLN A 94 16.17 5.73 -10.78
CA GLN A 94 15.20 5.46 -11.84
C GLN A 94 14.43 4.15 -11.65
N PHE A 95 15.13 3.09 -11.26
CA PHE A 95 14.51 1.77 -11.09
C PHE A 95 13.47 1.78 -9.97
N PHE A 96 13.85 2.27 -8.78
CA PHE A 96 12.97 2.28 -7.62
C PHE A 96 11.86 3.30 -7.74
N LEU A 97 12.13 4.47 -8.33
CA LEU A 97 11.06 5.44 -8.62
C LEU A 97 10.05 4.88 -9.62
N GLY A 98 10.51 4.06 -10.57
CA GLY A 98 9.65 3.42 -11.57
C GLY A 98 8.68 2.38 -10.99
N THR A 99 8.92 1.84 -9.79
CA THR A 99 7.97 0.91 -9.14
C THR A 99 6.68 1.58 -8.67
N LEU A 100 6.62 2.91 -8.74
CA LEU A 100 5.45 3.73 -8.42
C LEU A 100 4.92 4.49 -9.64
N ASP A 101 5.49 4.28 -10.84
CA ASP A 101 4.92 4.83 -12.07
C ASP A 101 3.56 4.15 -12.33
N SER A 102 2.52 4.94 -12.55
CA SER A 102 1.16 4.44 -12.77
C SER A 102 1.09 3.56 -14.03
N ARG A 103 1.97 3.78 -15.00
CA ARG A 103 2.12 2.97 -16.22
C ARG A 103 2.70 1.57 -15.95
N GLN A 104 3.13 1.28 -14.72
CA GLN A 104 3.61 -0.03 -14.29
C GLN A 104 2.57 -0.83 -13.51
N ALA A 105 1.31 -0.38 -13.47
CA ALA A 105 0.23 -1.04 -12.74
C ALA A 105 -0.35 -2.27 -13.46
N GLU A 106 -0.01 -2.51 -14.72
CA GLU A 106 -0.48 -3.69 -15.46
C GLU A 106 0.06 -5.01 -14.88
N LEU A 107 -0.64 -6.11 -15.15
CA LEU A 107 -0.23 -7.44 -14.70
C LEU A 107 1.19 -7.76 -15.19
N GLY A 108 2.05 -8.18 -14.27
CA GLY A 108 3.45 -8.51 -14.52
C GLY A 108 4.42 -7.32 -14.45
N ALA A 109 3.93 -6.09 -14.31
CA ALA A 109 4.76 -4.88 -14.23
C ALA A 109 5.12 -4.50 -12.79
N ASN A 110 5.96 -3.47 -12.62
CA ASN A 110 6.65 -3.19 -11.35
C ASN A 110 5.84 -2.43 -10.29
N ASN A 111 4.57 -2.10 -10.55
CA ASN A 111 3.66 -1.44 -9.60
C ASN A 111 2.41 -2.32 -9.34
N PRO A 112 2.57 -3.53 -8.79
CA PRO A 112 1.45 -4.45 -8.55
C PRO A 112 0.46 -3.96 -7.49
N GLY A 113 0.82 -2.95 -6.69
CA GLY A 113 -0.12 -2.29 -5.77
C GLY A 113 -1.10 -1.35 -6.48
N GLY A 114 -0.90 -1.09 -7.77
CA GLY A 114 -1.80 -0.26 -8.57
C GLY A 114 -1.82 1.21 -8.15
N TYR A 115 -0.70 1.73 -7.62
CA TYR A 115 -0.61 3.15 -7.30
C TYR A 115 -0.78 3.98 -8.58
N ASP A 116 -1.70 4.94 -8.56
CA ASP A 116 -2.02 5.79 -9.71
C ASP A 116 -2.05 7.25 -9.26
N ASN A 117 -1.09 8.04 -9.74
CA ASN A 117 -1.00 9.46 -9.43
C ASN A 117 -0.34 10.24 -10.59
N PRO A 118 -1.09 11.09 -11.31
CA PRO A 118 -0.55 11.84 -12.45
C PRO A 118 0.50 12.88 -12.06
N ASP A 119 0.46 13.42 -10.83
CA ASP A 119 1.49 14.36 -10.35
C ASP A 119 2.81 13.62 -10.11
N TYR A 120 2.75 12.39 -9.62
CA TYR A 120 3.93 11.54 -9.47
C TYR A 120 4.52 11.16 -10.82
N ASP A 121 3.68 10.73 -11.77
CA ASP A 121 4.13 10.37 -13.12
C ASP A 121 4.84 11.54 -13.82
N ALA A 122 4.32 12.76 -13.65
CA ALA A 122 4.95 13.97 -14.17
C ALA A 122 6.32 14.25 -13.53
N LEU A 123 6.47 14.04 -12.22
CA LEU A 123 7.75 14.16 -11.53
C LEU A 123 8.74 13.07 -11.97
N TYR A 124 8.26 11.84 -12.15
CA TYR A 124 9.06 10.72 -12.62
C TYR A 124 9.60 10.95 -14.04
N ASP A 125 8.77 11.47 -14.94
CA ASP A 125 9.19 11.85 -16.30
C ASP A 125 10.19 13.01 -16.27
N ALA A 126 9.95 14.03 -15.43
CA ALA A 126 10.84 15.18 -15.28
C ALA A 126 12.23 14.77 -14.78
N GLN A 127 12.33 13.95 -13.73
CA GLN A 127 13.63 13.52 -13.21
C GLN A 127 14.38 12.61 -14.18
N GLY A 128 13.67 11.87 -15.04
CA GLY A 128 14.28 11.01 -16.06
C GLY A 128 14.85 11.79 -17.26
N ALA A 129 14.38 13.03 -17.45
CA ALA A 129 14.84 13.95 -18.50
C ALA A 129 15.87 14.98 -18.02
N GLU A 130 16.11 15.08 -16.70
CA GLU A 130 17.06 16.04 -16.11
C GLU A 130 18.49 15.46 -16.09
N PHE A 131 19.42 16.17 -16.74
CA PHE A 131 20.81 15.75 -16.88
C PHE A 131 21.76 16.41 -15.87
N ASP A 132 21.35 17.53 -15.27
CA ASP A 132 22.07 18.13 -14.15
C ASP A 132 21.77 17.36 -12.86
N ILE A 133 22.82 16.85 -12.23
CA ILE A 133 22.69 15.95 -11.06
C ILE A 133 22.07 16.68 -9.87
N GLU A 134 22.39 17.95 -9.66
CA GLU A 134 21.89 18.72 -8.53
C GLU A 134 20.41 19.08 -8.75
N ALA A 135 20.05 19.52 -9.96
CA ALA A 135 18.66 19.76 -10.33
C ALA A 135 17.80 18.48 -10.27
N ARG A 136 18.34 17.33 -10.72
CA ARG A 136 17.64 16.04 -10.60
C ARG A 136 17.43 15.64 -9.15
N ARG A 137 18.40 15.90 -8.27
CA ARG A 137 18.27 15.62 -6.83
C ARG A 137 17.10 16.40 -6.22
N ASP A 138 16.88 17.64 -6.64
CA ASP A 138 15.74 18.45 -6.19
C ASP A 138 14.39 17.92 -6.71
N LEU A 139 14.35 17.00 -7.66
CA LEU A 139 13.12 16.31 -8.09
C LEU A 139 12.87 14.98 -7.36
N VAL A 140 13.91 14.36 -6.79
CA VAL A 140 13.89 12.98 -6.24
C VAL A 140 13.80 12.94 -4.71
N HIS A 141 13.94 14.08 -4.02
CA HIS A 141 14.13 14.18 -2.56
C HIS A 141 12.99 13.67 -1.67
#